data_AF-A0A2V8P8P3-F1
#
_entry.id   AF-A0A2V8P8P3-F1
#
_cell.length_a   1.000
_cell.length_b   1.000
_cell.length_c   1.000
_cell.angle_alpha   90.00
_cell.angle_beta   90.00
_cell.angle_gamma   90.00
#
_symmetry.space_group_name_H-M   'P 1'
#
loop_
_entity.id
_entity.type
_entity.pdbx_description
1 polymer ?
#
loop_
_entity_poly.entity_id
_entity_poly.type
_entity_poly.pdbx_seq_one_letter_code
_entity_poly.pdbx_strand_id
1 'polypeptide(L)'
;MQGASAFQKLLDEQREGKIRVFVIWEPVLPTDLAAPSTMTLKRIADTRASQYWDKEHLVSKSIGEIDGVVWDYVAVYPPGKLWEKGPPQSVYSHDPVVRAIDGTREAIQKLLRENTK
;
A
#
# COMPACT_ATOMS: atom_id res chain seq x y z
N MET A 1 -5.10 -14.12 2.23
CA MET A 1 -4.37 -13.06 1.49
C MET A 1 -2.90 -13.13 1.83
N GLN A 2 -2.06 -13.52 0.87
CA GLN A 2 -0.61 -13.63 1.06
C GLN A 2 0.08 -12.26 1.01
N GLY A 3 -0.42 -11.31 0.20
CA GLY A 3 0.11 -9.95 0.07
C GLY A 3 0.21 -9.20 1.40
N ALA A 4 -0.88 -9.15 2.18
CA ALA A 4 -0.89 -8.48 3.48
C ALA A 4 0.18 -9.02 4.46
N SER A 5 0.32 -10.35 4.56
CA SER A 5 1.34 -10.97 5.41
C SER A 5 2.76 -10.73 4.89
N ALA A 6 2.96 -10.79 3.57
CA ALA A 6 4.26 -10.50 2.95
C ALA A 6 4.67 -9.04 3.17
N PHE A 7 3.70 -8.12 3.07
CA PHE A 7 3.91 -6.71 3.33
C PHE A 7 4.23 -6.42 4.80
N GLN A 8 3.55 -7.08 5.76
CA GLN A 8 3.92 -6.99 7.17
C GLN A 8 5.37 -7.44 7.40
N LYS A 9 5.79 -8.55 6.80
CA LYS A 9 7.18 -9.02 6.90
C LYS A 9 8.18 -7.99 6.35
N LEU A 10 7.86 -7.35 5.21
CA LEU A 10 8.67 -6.26 4.67
C LEU A 10 8.80 -5.11 5.67
N LEU A 11 7.69 -4.69 6.28
CA LEU A 11 7.69 -3.60 7.26
C LEU A 11 8.50 -3.95 8.51
N ASP A 12 8.42 -5.20 8.98
CA ASP A 12 9.19 -5.72 10.12
C ASP A 12 10.69 -5.71 9.86
N GLU A 13 11.12 -5.82 8.59
CA GLU A 13 12.53 -5.78 8.19
C GLU A 13 12.99 -4.34 7.90
N GLN A 14 12.08 -3.44 7.53
CA GLN A 14 12.34 -2.01 7.32
C GLN A 14 12.05 -1.19 8.59
N ARG A 15 12.63 -1.55 9.74
CA ARG A 15 12.35 -0.87 11.03
C ARG A 15 12.90 0.55 11.10
N GLU A 16 14.00 0.78 10.40
CA GLU A 16 14.76 2.01 10.49
C GLU A 16 14.35 2.94 9.35
N GLY A 17 13.41 3.83 9.62
CA GLY A 17 12.95 4.80 8.62
C GLY A 17 11.63 5.46 9.00
N LYS A 18 11.57 6.79 8.85
CA LYS A 18 10.33 7.55 9.00
C LYS A 18 9.47 7.39 7.75
N ILE A 19 8.87 6.22 7.61
CA ILE A 19 7.85 5.95 6.58
C ILE A 19 6.46 6.04 7.18
N ARG A 20 5.49 6.44 6.36
CA ARG A 20 4.06 6.36 6.67
C ARG A 20 3.42 5.38 5.70
N VAL A 21 2.62 4.47 6.23
CA VAL A 21 2.01 3.40 5.45
C VAL A 21 0.50 3.61 5.44
N PHE A 22 -0.09 3.55 4.26
CA PHE A 22 -1.54 3.56 4.07
C PHE A 22 -1.95 2.23 3.48
N VAL A 23 -2.86 1.53 4.14
CA VAL A 23 -3.44 0.27 3.65
C VAL A 23 -4.89 0.55 3.31
N ILE A 24 -5.24 0.38 2.04
CA ILE A 24 -6.60 0.57 1.55
C ILE A 24 -7.17 -0.80 1.26
N TRP A 25 -8.27 -1.12 1.93
CA TRP A 25 -9.04 -2.32 1.68
C TRP A 25 -10.22 -1.96 0.79
N GLU A 26 -10.40 -2.71 -0.29
CA GLU A 26 -11.45 -2.51 -1.28
C GLU A 26 -12.21 -3.83 -1.51
N PRO A 27 -13.52 -3.80 -1.81
CA PRO A 27 -14.29 -5.01 -2.12
C PRO A 27 -13.89 -5.57 -3.48
N VAL A 28 -13.42 -6.81 -3.57
CA VAL A 28 -13.02 -7.41 -4.86
C VAL A 28 -14.05 -8.36 -5.41
N LEU A 29 -14.79 -9.02 -4.53
CA LEU A 29 -15.91 -9.87 -4.92
C LEU A 29 -17.23 -9.13 -4.68
N PRO A 30 -18.28 -9.41 -5.47
CA PRO A 30 -19.63 -8.90 -5.20
C PRO A 30 -20.16 -9.26 -3.80
N THR A 31 -19.57 -10.27 -3.16
CA THR A 31 -19.87 -10.73 -1.80
C THR A 31 -19.13 -9.96 -0.70
N ASP A 32 -18.21 -9.07 -1.04
CA ASP A 32 -17.46 -8.25 -0.08
C ASP A 32 -18.32 -7.05 0.36
N LEU A 33 -19.39 -7.32 1.10
CA LEU A 33 -20.42 -6.32 1.42
C LEU A 33 -20.02 -5.36 2.56
N ALA A 34 -18.94 -5.66 3.27
CA ALA A 34 -18.51 -4.94 4.46
C ALA A 34 -16.98 -4.86 4.57
N ALA A 35 -16.52 -3.94 5.42
CA ALA A 35 -15.11 -3.77 5.72
C ALA A 35 -14.48 -5.06 6.31
N PRO A 36 -13.16 -5.25 6.16
CA PRO A 36 -12.48 -6.43 6.69
C PRO A 36 -12.64 -6.59 8.20
N SER A 37 -12.76 -7.85 8.64
CA SER A 37 -12.81 -8.19 10.06
C SER A 37 -11.54 -7.76 10.82
N THR A 38 -11.61 -7.62 12.15
CA THR A 38 -10.45 -7.36 13.00
C THR A 38 -9.32 -8.38 12.81
N MET A 39 -9.64 -9.65 12.53
CA MET A 39 -8.62 -10.67 12.24
C MET A 39 -7.88 -10.39 10.92
N THR A 40 -8.58 -9.86 9.91
CA THR A 40 -7.96 -9.47 8.65
C THR A 40 -7.05 -8.26 8.84
N LEU A 41 -7.53 -7.22 9.54
CA LEU A 41 -6.75 -6.01 9.81
C LEU A 41 -5.46 -6.33 10.61
N LYS A 42 -5.50 -7.31 11.52
CA LYS A 42 -4.33 -7.78 12.29
C LYS A 42 -3.20 -8.37 11.44
N ARG A 43 -3.43 -8.65 10.15
CA ARG A 43 -2.37 -9.11 9.24
C ARG A 43 -1.33 -8.04 8.95
N ILE A 44 -1.69 -6.77 9.11
CA ILE A 44 -0.78 -5.62 9.04
C ILE A 44 -0.90 -4.87 10.36
N ALA A 45 -0.11 -5.26 11.36
CA ALA A 45 -0.15 -4.70 12.71
C ALA A 45 0.89 -3.58 12.93
N ASP A 46 1.65 -3.21 11.89
CA ASP A 46 2.67 -2.16 11.96
C ASP A 46 2.07 -0.82 12.42
N THR A 47 2.70 -0.19 13.41
CA THR A 47 2.21 1.06 14.02
C THR A 47 2.29 2.26 13.10
N ARG A 48 3.07 2.17 12.01
CA ARG A 48 3.17 3.20 10.97
C ARG A 48 2.04 3.07 9.95
N ALA A 49 1.29 1.97 9.97
CA ALA A 49 0.18 1.70 9.06
C ALA A 49 -1.12 2.29 9.59
N SER A 50 -1.75 3.12 8.76
CA SER A 50 -3.16 3.50 8.91
C SER A 50 -3.98 2.75 7.88
N GLN A 51 -5.04 2.06 8.33
CA GLN A 51 -5.85 1.19 7.47
C GLN A 51 -7.23 1.80 7.24
N TYR A 52 -7.73 1.74 6.00
CA TYR A 52 -8.99 2.34 5.57
C TYR A 52 -9.81 1.35 4.74
N TRP A 53 -11.12 1.51 4.78
CA TRP A 53 -12.06 0.80 3.91
C TRP A 53 -12.57 1.76 2.84
N ASP A 54 -12.36 1.41 1.58
CA ASP A 54 -12.83 2.15 0.42
C ASP A 54 -13.83 1.29 -0.37
N LYS A 55 -15.10 1.40 0.01
CA LYS A 55 -16.19 0.66 -0.63
C LYS A 55 -16.44 1.12 -2.08
N GLU A 56 -16.09 2.36 -2.40
CA GLU A 56 -16.48 3.01 -3.65
C GLU A 56 -15.36 3.01 -4.70
N HIS A 57 -14.23 2.36 -4.39
CA HIS A 57 -13.06 2.27 -5.24
C HIS A 57 -12.48 3.63 -5.62
N LEU A 58 -12.56 4.62 -4.72
CA LEU A 58 -12.06 5.97 -4.98
C LEU A 58 -10.55 5.96 -5.24
N VAL A 59 -9.80 5.17 -4.47
CA VAL A 59 -8.35 5.03 -4.64
C VAL A 59 -8.02 4.32 -5.95
N SER A 60 -8.64 3.17 -6.22
CA SER A 60 -8.46 2.45 -7.50
C SER A 60 -8.75 3.35 -8.71
N LYS A 61 -9.88 4.08 -8.70
CA LYS A 61 -10.22 5.06 -9.77
C LYS A 61 -9.19 6.17 -9.90
N SER A 62 -8.64 6.65 -8.78
CA SER A 62 -7.63 7.73 -8.81
C SER A 62 -6.28 7.28 -9.38
N ILE A 63 -5.92 6.00 -9.24
CA ILE A 63 -4.69 5.42 -9.79
C ILE A 63 -4.81 5.18 -11.31
N GLY A 64 -6.02 5.29 -11.86
CA GLY A 64 -6.28 5.18 -13.29
C GLY A 64 -6.86 3.83 -13.70
N GLU A 65 -7.33 3.01 -12.75
CA GLU A 65 -8.10 1.83 -13.12
C GLU A 65 -9.53 2.19 -13.50
N ILE A 66 -9.92 1.79 -14.70
CA ILE A 66 -11.19 2.17 -15.33
C ILE A 66 -12.19 1.00 -15.25
N ASP A 67 -11.71 -0.24 -15.29
CA ASP A 67 -12.56 -1.44 -15.43
C ASP A 67 -12.43 -2.45 -14.28
N GLY A 68 -11.77 -2.09 -13.17
CA GLY A 68 -11.56 -3.05 -12.07
C GLY A 68 -11.03 -2.46 -10.77
N VAL A 69 -10.78 -3.36 -9.82
CA VAL A 69 -10.15 -3.05 -8.53
C VAL A 69 -8.66 -3.32 -8.65
N VAL A 70 -7.84 -2.34 -8.26
CA VAL A 70 -6.40 -2.51 -8.09
C VAL A 70 -6.18 -3.44 -6.90
N TRP A 71 -6.15 -4.75 -7.14
CA TRP A 71 -5.98 -5.75 -6.10
C TRP A 71 -4.52 -6.15 -5.93
N ASP A 72 -4.12 -6.37 -4.68
CA ASP A 72 -2.77 -6.80 -4.30
C ASP A 72 -1.69 -5.90 -4.90
N TYR A 73 -1.87 -4.59 -4.80
CA TYR A 73 -0.96 -3.59 -5.34
C TYR A 73 -0.19 -2.86 -4.24
N VAL A 74 1.03 -2.45 -4.55
CA VAL A 74 1.82 -1.56 -3.71
C VAL A 74 2.39 -0.44 -4.55
N ALA A 75 2.45 0.76 -3.98
CA ALA A 75 3.14 1.91 -4.54
C ALA A 75 3.96 2.63 -3.48
N VAL A 76 5.14 3.08 -3.87
CA VAL A 76 6.05 3.88 -3.05
C VAL A 76 6.12 5.28 -3.63
N TYR A 77 5.88 6.27 -2.78
CA TYR A 77 5.88 7.68 -3.15
C TYR A 77 6.99 8.45 -2.42
N PRO A 78 7.60 9.47 -3.04
CA PRO A 78 8.59 10.32 -2.37
C PRO A 78 7.92 11.19 -1.30
N PRO A 79 8.65 11.61 -0.26
CA PRO A 79 8.07 12.43 0.80
C PRO A 79 7.67 13.81 0.29
N GLY A 80 6.73 14.44 1.01
CA GLY A 80 6.28 15.81 0.73
C GLY A 80 5.42 15.96 -0.53
N LYS A 81 5.05 14.86 -1.20
CA LYS A 81 4.07 14.90 -2.29
C LYS A 81 2.65 14.74 -1.76
N LEU A 82 1.76 15.58 -2.25
CA LEU A 82 0.33 15.53 -1.97
C LEU A 82 -0.40 14.83 -3.11
N TRP A 83 -1.47 14.11 -2.75
CA TRP A 83 -2.44 13.62 -3.72
C TRP A 83 -3.40 14.78 -3.99
N GLU A 84 -3.34 15.37 -5.20
CA GLU A 84 -4.23 16.47 -5.59
C GLU A 84 -5.42 15.93 -6.39
N LYS A 85 -5.34 15.95 -7.72
CA LYS A 85 -6.35 15.35 -8.61
C LYS A 85 -6.22 13.82 -8.70
N GLY A 86 -5.12 13.28 -8.21
CA GLY A 86 -4.76 11.87 -8.23
C GLY A 86 -3.44 11.64 -7.48
N PRO A 87 -3.00 10.38 -7.34
CA PRO A 87 -1.72 10.08 -6.73
C PRO A 87 -0.58 10.72 -7.54
N PRO A 88 0.48 11.22 -6.87
CA PRO A 88 1.68 11.67 -7.56
C PRO A 88 2.34 10.47 -8.26
N GLN A 89 3.33 10.72 -9.11
CA GLN A 89 4.09 9.64 -9.71
C GLN A 89 4.79 8.80 -8.63
N SER A 90 4.54 7.48 -8.65
CA SER A 90 5.23 6.53 -7.79
C SER A 90 6.68 6.36 -8.25
N VAL A 91 7.61 6.17 -7.30
CA VAL A 91 8.99 5.77 -7.64
C VAL A 91 9.09 4.28 -7.92
N TYR A 92 8.10 3.52 -7.43
CA TYR A 92 7.94 2.11 -7.67
C TYR A 92 6.48 1.75 -7.42
N SER A 93 5.91 0.93 -8.28
CA SER A 93 4.62 0.29 -8.06
C SER A 93 4.57 -1.05 -8.78
N HIS A 94 3.87 -2.01 -8.19
CA HIS A 94 3.75 -3.35 -8.75
C HIS A 94 2.58 -4.11 -8.11
N ASP A 95 2.03 -5.05 -8.86
CA ASP A 95 1.03 -6.04 -8.46
C ASP A 95 1.41 -7.42 -9.04
N PRO A 96 1.15 -8.55 -8.35
CA PRO A 96 0.71 -8.65 -6.96
C PRO A 96 1.84 -8.31 -5.94
N VAL A 97 1.51 -7.84 -4.73
CA VAL A 97 2.46 -7.42 -3.67
C VAL A 97 3.50 -8.49 -3.36
N VAL A 98 3.12 -9.77 -3.39
CA VAL A 98 4.04 -10.88 -3.12
C VAL A 98 5.23 -10.93 -4.09
N ARG A 99 5.09 -10.41 -5.30
CA ARG A 99 6.18 -10.27 -6.29
C ARG A 99 6.90 -8.93 -6.21
N ALA A 100 6.33 -7.99 -5.46
CA ALA A 100 6.80 -6.62 -5.33
C ALA A 100 7.71 -6.38 -4.12
N ILE A 101 7.89 -7.36 -3.23
CA ILE A 101 8.53 -7.16 -1.92
C ILE A 101 9.95 -6.58 -2.05
N ASP A 102 10.78 -7.16 -2.91
CA ASP A 102 12.17 -6.72 -3.04
C ASP A 102 12.26 -5.34 -3.70
N GLY A 103 11.51 -5.10 -4.78
CA GLY A 103 11.46 -3.78 -5.42
C GLY A 103 10.91 -2.69 -4.50
N THR A 104 9.90 -3.01 -3.68
CA THR A 104 9.34 -2.09 -2.68
C THR A 104 10.38 -1.74 -1.62
N ARG A 105 11.14 -2.74 -1.15
CA ARG A 105 12.24 -2.53 -0.21
C ARG A 105 13.29 -1.59 -0.77
N GLU A 106 13.77 -1.88 -1.98
CA GLU A 106 14.80 -1.09 -2.64
C GLU A 106 14.35 0.36 -2.83
N ALA A 107 13.11 0.58 -3.25
CA ALA A 107 12.52 1.89 -3.41
C ALA A 107 12.43 2.67 -2.09
N ILE A 108 11.98 2.03 -1.00
CA ILE A 108 11.94 2.63 0.34
C ILE A 108 13.35 3.05 0.77
N GLN A 109 14.32 2.12 0.69
CA GLN A 109 15.68 2.39 1.13
C GLN A 109 16.37 3.48 0.31
N LYS A 110 16.11 3.53 -1.00
CA LYS A 110 16.60 4.59 -1.87
C LYS A 110 16.11 5.95 -1.38
N LEU A 111 14.80 6.10 -1.17
CA LEU A 111 14.22 7.35 -0.70
C LEU A 111 14.71 7.74 0.70
N LEU A 112 14.82 6.80 1.63
CA LEU A 112 15.31 7.09 2.98
C LEU A 112 16.76 7.61 2.96
N ARG A 113 17.63 7.03 2.11
CA ARG A 113 19.01 7.52 1.94
C ARG A 113 19.07 8.91 1.32
N GLU A 114 18.23 9.18 0.32
CA GLU A 114 18.19 10.47 -0.37
C GLU A 114 17.71 11.61 0.54
N ASN A 115 16.80 11.34 1.49
CA ASN A 115 16.26 12.34 2.41
C ASN A 115 17.09 12.55 3.69
N THR A 116 18.18 11.81 3.87
CA THR A 116 19.10 11.97 5.01
C THR A 116 20.32 12.84 4.65
N LYS A 117 20.50 13.17 3.37
CA LYS A 117 21.50 14.13 2.89
C LYS A 117 20.95 15.55 2.91
#